data_AF-A0A8J8F8C7-F1
#
_entry.id   AF-A0A8J8F8C7-F1
#
_cell.length_a   1.000
_cell.length_b   1.000
_cell.length_c   1.000
_cell.angle_alpha   90.00
_cell.angle_beta   90.00
_cell.angle_gamma   90.00
#
_symmetry.space_group_name_H-M   'P 1'
#
loop_
_entity.id
_entity.type
_entity.pdbx_description
1 polymer ?
#
loop_
_entity_poly.entity_id
_entity_poly.type
_entity_poly.pdbx_seq_one_letter_code
_entity_poly.pdbx_strand_id
1 'polypeptide(L)'
;MIKRGLQYFTLSEIEPRVWFMLTGCNFHCKGCFRPARDEGGVQLTAEETLERMEQACQNYYGKVPTEAMITGGEPTLDKEYLLSLVMGLKERGFDRIVLMTNGYALGADETYVTELEEAGLTEAHVDVKAFSEDVHKWYTGESSKPVLRAIEKLNASGIKLLVQTVYMPGIVDDAEIEKIAKFLASVNKDIGYRINPFAPIFAYERVTRRPTLEEMERAYRVASRYLPNAIISRSCYREYPTPPPQKTWITVYPDLTVKRRGMEDQREDRLSWLSEVRSRESVVKDWRREEWDFSLRRSLVGISESPTRQPEPKVEKCPGLVKVKFPHSLHSLTKTRETELDLDEATTVKDVMKRLVERYGDRFRDTVLDVDNGDLTIKRSFNVYLNGIDIENLQGIKTEVYGNDEVIILSWVSGG
;
A
#
# COMPACT_ATOMS: atom_id res chain seq x y z
N MET A 1 22.49 -20.49 -23.09
CA MET A 1 22.48 -19.66 -21.87
C MET A 1 21.06 -19.19 -21.65
N ILE A 2 20.54 -19.36 -20.44
CA ILE A 2 19.17 -18.98 -20.08
C ILE A 2 19.08 -17.45 -20.06
N LYS A 3 18.00 -16.90 -20.61
CA LYS A 3 17.77 -15.46 -20.72
C LYS A 3 16.48 -15.09 -20.00
N ARG A 4 16.53 -13.92 -19.36
CA ARG A 4 15.39 -13.34 -18.68
C ARG A 4 15.20 -11.89 -19.06
N GLY A 5 13.94 -11.45 -19.07
CA GLY A 5 13.59 -10.07 -19.35
C GLY A 5 14.01 -9.13 -18.21
N LEU A 6 14.83 -8.15 -18.54
CA LEU A 6 15.14 -7.01 -17.69
C LEU A 6 14.37 -5.78 -18.19
N GLN A 7 13.60 -5.16 -17.31
CA GLN A 7 12.88 -3.92 -17.63
C GLN A 7 13.80 -2.70 -17.55
N TYR A 8 14.50 -2.55 -16.42
CA TYR A 8 15.47 -1.49 -16.15
C TYR A 8 16.19 -1.75 -14.81
N PHE A 9 17.23 -0.99 -14.53
CA PHE A 9 17.80 -0.83 -13.19
C PHE A 9 17.19 0.39 -12.50
N THR A 10 17.12 0.35 -11.17
CA THR A 10 16.93 1.56 -10.36
C THR A 10 18.18 1.81 -9.54
N LEU A 11 18.70 3.03 -9.55
CA LEU A 11 19.82 3.48 -8.73
C LEU A 11 19.30 4.45 -7.66
N SER A 12 19.81 4.36 -6.43
CA SER A 12 19.49 5.31 -5.36
C SER A 12 20.28 6.61 -5.49
N GLU A 13 19.65 7.75 -5.22
CA GLU A 13 20.34 9.03 -5.07
C GLU A 13 20.80 9.30 -3.61
N ILE A 14 20.42 8.43 -2.65
CA ILE A 14 20.73 8.61 -1.21
C ILE A 14 22.03 7.89 -0.84
N GLU A 15 22.11 6.58 -1.12
CA GLU A 15 23.30 5.77 -0.87
C GLU A 15 23.51 4.79 -2.03
N PRO A 16 24.75 4.51 -2.47
CA PRO A 16 24.98 3.64 -3.65
C PRO A 16 24.39 2.24 -3.48
N ARG A 17 23.36 1.93 -4.28
CA ARG A 17 22.72 0.61 -4.37
C ARG A 17 21.85 0.50 -5.60
N VAL A 18 21.62 -0.72 -6.06
CA VAL A 18 20.96 -1.01 -7.33
C VAL A 18 19.81 -1.99 -7.20
N TRP A 19 18.70 -1.74 -7.90
CA TRP A 19 17.61 -2.70 -8.07
C TRP A 19 17.60 -3.23 -9.49
N PHE A 20 17.50 -4.55 -9.61
CA PHE A 20 17.21 -5.27 -10.85
C PHE A 20 15.69 -5.40 -10.95
N MET A 21 15.10 -4.86 -12.02
CA MET A 21 13.66 -4.97 -12.27
C MET A 21 13.41 -5.99 -13.38
N LEU A 22 13.27 -7.25 -12.98
CA LEU A 22 12.99 -8.37 -13.89
C LEU A 22 11.51 -8.35 -14.31
N THR A 23 11.17 -9.04 -15.40
CA THR A 23 9.79 -9.16 -15.90
C THR A 23 9.19 -10.55 -15.70
N GLY A 24 7.87 -10.64 -15.89
CA GLY A 24 7.07 -11.86 -15.78
C GLY A 24 6.75 -12.25 -14.34
N CYS A 25 5.51 -12.66 -14.08
CA CYS A 25 5.05 -13.10 -12.77
C CYS A 25 4.02 -14.23 -12.91
N ASN A 26 4.05 -15.21 -12.02
CA ASN A 26 3.06 -16.30 -11.94
C ASN A 26 1.76 -15.84 -11.27
N PHE A 27 1.80 -14.75 -10.49
CA PHE A 27 0.60 -14.22 -9.84
C PHE A 27 -0.08 -13.18 -10.71
N HIS A 28 -1.40 -13.25 -10.75
CA HIS A 28 -2.29 -12.29 -11.41
C HIS A 28 -2.88 -11.30 -10.39
N CYS A 29 -2.04 -10.82 -9.47
CA CYS A 29 -2.42 -9.92 -8.39
C CYS A 29 -3.29 -8.76 -8.91
N LYS A 30 -4.55 -8.71 -8.47
CA LYS A 30 -5.53 -7.69 -8.89
C LYS A 30 -5.06 -6.28 -8.59
N GLY A 31 -4.57 -6.07 -7.38
CA GLY A 31 -4.07 -4.78 -6.90
C GLY A 31 -2.61 -4.49 -7.28
N CYS A 32 -1.95 -5.30 -8.11
CA CYS A 32 -0.55 -5.06 -8.46
C CYS A 32 -0.41 -3.73 -9.20
N PHE A 33 0.62 -2.96 -8.86
CA PHE A 33 0.90 -1.69 -9.51
C PHE A 33 2.16 -1.71 -10.39
N ARG A 34 2.75 -2.88 -10.60
CA ARG A 34 3.99 -3.03 -11.36
C ARG A 34 3.70 -3.54 -12.78
N PRO A 35 4.05 -2.78 -13.83
CA PRO A 35 4.00 -3.28 -15.20
C PRO A 35 4.87 -4.52 -15.42
N ALA A 36 5.96 -4.64 -14.65
CA ALA A 36 6.88 -5.78 -14.66
C ALA A 36 6.21 -7.14 -14.32
N ARG A 37 4.97 -7.14 -13.84
CA ARG A 37 4.16 -8.36 -13.68
C ARG A 37 3.96 -9.07 -15.03
N ASP A 38 3.76 -8.29 -16.08
CA ASP A 38 3.52 -8.83 -17.42
C ASP A 38 4.87 -9.15 -18.11
N GLU A 39 4.84 -9.95 -19.17
CA GLU A 39 6.04 -10.28 -19.95
C GLU A 39 6.58 -9.05 -20.70
N GLY A 40 7.88 -9.07 -21.03
CA GLY A 40 8.54 -8.01 -21.79
C GLY A 40 9.96 -7.74 -21.32
N GLY A 41 10.46 -6.54 -21.64
CA GLY A 41 11.84 -6.15 -21.34
C GLY A 41 12.88 -6.79 -22.26
N VAL A 42 14.14 -6.43 -22.06
CA VAL A 42 15.25 -6.94 -22.89
C VAL A 42 15.71 -8.28 -22.34
N GLN A 43 15.73 -9.30 -23.21
CA GLN A 43 16.15 -10.66 -22.86
C GLN A 43 17.66 -10.77 -22.75
N LEU A 44 18.16 -10.90 -21.53
CA LEU A 44 19.59 -10.92 -21.22
C LEU A 44 19.93 -12.18 -20.42
N THR A 45 21.15 -12.70 -20.60
CA THR A 45 21.73 -13.67 -19.66
C THR A 45 22.04 -12.98 -18.32
N ALA A 46 22.31 -13.76 -17.27
CA ALA A 46 22.70 -13.21 -15.97
C ALA A 46 23.98 -12.36 -16.10
N GLU A 47 24.99 -12.85 -16.83
CA GLU A 47 26.24 -12.13 -17.05
C GLU A 47 26.02 -10.84 -17.87
N GLU A 48 25.26 -10.89 -18.96
CA GLU A 48 24.89 -9.72 -19.76
C GLU A 48 24.14 -8.65 -18.92
N THR A 49 23.42 -9.09 -17.88
CA THR A 49 22.70 -8.22 -16.95
C THR A 49 23.66 -7.59 -15.93
N LEU A 50 24.62 -8.35 -15.42
CA LEU A 50 25.65 -7.88 -14.50
C LEU A 50 26.58 -6.86 -15.16
N GLU A 51 27.07 -7.13 -16.36
CA GLU A 51 27.91 -6.19 -17.13
C GLU A 51 27.21 -4.84 -17.35
N ARG A 52 25.92 -4.88 -17.71
CA ARG A 52 25.12 -3.65 -17.86
C ARG A 52 24.90 -2.92 -16.55
N MET A 53 24.66 -3.65 -15.46
CA MET A 53 24.53 -3.06 -14.14
C MET A 53 25.82 -2.38 -13.71
N GLU A 54 26.97 -3.00 -13.92
CA GLU A 54 28.28 -2.43 -13.61
C GLU A 54 28.53 -1.16 -14.40
N GLN A 55 28.25 -1.17 -15.71
CA GLN A 55 28.39 0.02 -16.54
C GLN A 55 27.44 1.14 -16.09
N ALA A 56 26.19 0.81 -15.76
CA ALA A 56 25.22 1.78 -15.23
C ALA A 56 25.69 2.39 -13.90
N CYS A 57 26.18 1.56 -12.98
CA CYS A 57 26.71 2.01 -11.69
C CYS A 57 27.99 2.82 -11.84
N GLN A 58 28.91 2.41 -12.70
CA GLN A 58 30.14 3.13 -12.99
C GLN A 58 29.85 4.50 -13.60
N ASN A 59 28.90 4.58 -14.54
CA ASN A 59 28.51 5.84 -15.17
C ASN A 59 27.86 6.81 -14.17
N TYR A 60 27.09 6.30 -13.21
CA TYR A 60 26.34 7.14 -12.27
C TYR A 60 27.07 7.44 -10.97
N TYR A 61 27.62 6.42 -10.31
CA TYR A 61 28.32 6.52 -9.02
C TYR A 61 29.84 6.62 -9.13
N GLY A 62 30.43 6.30 -10.30
CA GLY A 62 31.88 6.14 -10.45
C GLY A 62 32.43 4.86 -9.81
N LYS A 63 31.56 3.96 -9.35
CA LYS A 63 31.90 2.66 -8.75
C LYS A 63 30.71 1.70 -8.76
N VAL A 64 30.99 0.42 -8.57
CA VAL A 64 29.98 -0.60 -8.29
C VAL A 64 29.58 -0.53 -6.80
N PRO A 65 28.28 -0.53 -6.45
CA PRO A 65 27.84 -0.54 -5.05
C PRO A 65 28.01 -1.94 -4.42
N THR A 66 27.79 -2.03 -3.11
CA THR A 66 27.84 -3.32 -2.37
C THR A 66 26.46 -3.85 -1.99
N GLU A 67 25.39 -3.12 -2.31
CA GLU A 67 24.00 -3.54 -2.09
C GLU A 67 23.24 -3.69 -3.42
N ALA A 68 22.60 -4.85 -3.58
CA ALA A 68 21.75 -5.18 -4.72
C ALA A 68 20.38 -5.67 -4.25
N MET A 69 19.33 -5.28 -4.96
CA MET A 69 17.97 -5.76 -4.75
C MET A 69 17.43 -6.37 -6.04
N ILE A 70 17.01 -7.63 -5.99
CA ILE A 70 16.43 -8.34 -7.14
C ILE A 70 14.91 -8.34 -6.98
N THR A 71 14.19 -7.69 -7.91
CA THR A 71 12.74 -7.47 -7.80
C THR A 71 12.10 -7.34 -9.21
N GLY A 72 10.89 -6.78 -9.29
CA GLY A 72 10.17 -6.52 -10.54
C GLY A 72 8.91 -7.37 -10.65
N GLY A 73 8.87 -8.29 -11.61
CA GLY A 73 7.94 -9.40 -11.67
C GLY A 73 8.19 -10.40 -10.52
N GLU A 74 8.28 -11.69 -10.83
CA GLU A 74 8.65 -12.71 -9.84
C GLU A 74 10.03 -13.33 -10.16
N PRO A 75 11.13 -12.85 -9.54
CA PRO A 75 12.48 -13.33 -9.82
C PRO A 75 12.64 -14.85 -9.68
N THR A 76 11.84 -15.53 -8.86
CA THR A 76 12.04 -16.96 -8.62
C THR A 76 11.57 -17.87 -9.75
N LEU A 77 10.89 -17.35 -10.79
CA LEU A 77 10.39 -18.16 -11.91
C LEU A 77 11.47 -18.76 -12.81
N ASP A 78 12.68 -18.21 -12.78
CA ASP A 78 13.81 -18.69 -13.55
C ASP A 78 14.96 -18.95 -12.56
N LYS A 79 15.01 -20.19 -12.09
CA LYS A 79 15.88 -20.61 -11.00
C LYS A 79 17.34 -20.52 -11.38
N GLU A 80 17.70 -21.06 -12.53
CA GLU A 80 19.08 -21.07 -13.02
C GLU A 80 19.58 -19.65 -13.31
N TYR A 81 18.74 -18.77 -13.88
CA TYR A 81 19.10 -17.37 -14.07
C TYR A 81 19.31 -16.66 -12.72
N LEU A 82 18.40 -16.85 -11.75
CA LEU A 82 18.49 -16.21 -10.45
C LEU A 82 19.74 -16.66 -9.67
N LEU A 83 20.02 -17.96 -9.65
CA LEU A 83 21.23 -18.50 -9.01
C LEU A 83 22.50 -17.91 -9.65
N SER A 84 22.56 -17.89 -10.98
CA SER A 84 23.70 -17.30 -11.71
C SER A 84 23.87 -15.80 -11.40
N LEU A 85 22.75 -15.07 -11.30
CA LEU A 85 22.77 -13.64 -10.96
C LEU A 85 23.28 -13.39 -9.54
N VAL A 86 22.82 -14.18 -8.56
CA VAL A 86 23.25 -14.06 -7.16
C VAL A 86 24.73 -14.42 -7.00
N MET A 87 25.18 -15.52 -7.62
CA MET A 87 26.59 -15.91 -7.63
C MET A 87 27.47 -14.82 -8.24
N GLY A 88 27.08 -14.30 -9.41
CA GLY A 88 27.83 -13.25 -10.09
C GLY A 88 27.88 -11.94 -9.29
N LEU A 89 26.82 -11.58 -8.55
CA LEU A 89 26.85 -10.46 -7.60
C LEU A 89 27.82 -10.72 -6.45
N LYS A 90 27.84 -11.94 -5.89
CA LYS A 90 28.79 -12.29 -4.82
C LYS A 90 30.24 -12.20 -5.27
N GLU A 91 30.56 -12.72 -6.45
CA GLU A 91 31.90 -12.65 -7.05
C GLU A 91 32.37 -11.21 -7.26
N ARG A 92 31.43 -10.29 -7.51
CA ARG A 92 31.68 -8.84 -7.68
C ARG A 92 31.77 -8.07 -6.37
N GLY A 93 31.71 -8.75 -5.22
CA GLY A 93 31.88 -8.13 -3.90
C GLY A 93 30.63 -7.47 -3.34
N PHE A 94 29.43 -7.89 -3.77
CA PHE A 94 28.20 -7.45 -3.13
C PHE A 94 28.02 -8.13 -1.75
N ASP A 95 28.08 -7.32 -0.70
CA ASP A 95 27.89 -7.78 0.68
C ASP A 95 26.43 -8.09 0.97
N ARG A 96 25.50 -7.31 0.41
CA ARG A 96 24.07 -7.43 0.68
C ARG A 96 23.27 -7.59 -0.61
N ILE A 97 22.81 -8.80 -0.84
CA ILE A 97 21.95 -9.21 -1.97
C ILE A 97 20.57 -9.54 -1.42
N VAL A 98 19.58 -8.73 -1.78
CA VAL A 98 18.20 -8.84 -1.30
C VAL A 98 17.30 -9.36 -2.42
N LEU A 99 16.67 -10.51 -2.22
CA LEU A 99 15.63 -11.02 -3.11
C LEU A 99 14.25 -10.53 -2.64
N MET A 100 13.50 -9.84 -3.50
CA MET A 100 12.09 -9.51 -3.25
C MET A 100 11.21 -10.44 -4.08
N THR A 101 10.37 -11.23 -3.40
CA THR A 101 9.64 -12.34 -4.03
C THR A 101 8.25 -12.53 -3.41
N ASN A 102 7.32 -13.12 -4.16
CA ASN A 102 6.07 -13.66 -3.65
C ASN A 102 6.25 -15.01 -2.93
N GLY A 103 7.44 -15.63 -3.01
CA GLY A 103 7.82 -16.83 -2.28
C GLY A 103 7.21 -18.14 -2.79
N TYR A 104 6.30 -18.12 -3.76
CA TYR A 104 5.56 -19.31 -4.18
C TYR A 104 6.48 -20.44 -4.66
N ALA A 105 7.41 -20.13 -5.57
CA ALA A 105 8.33 -21.13 -6.12
C ALA A 105 9.30 -21.67 -5.05
N LEU A 106 9.75 -20.81 -4.13
CA LEU A 106 10.66 -21.19 -3.03
C LEU A 106 10.04 -22.21 -2.08
N GLY A 107 8.72 -22.13 -1.85
CA GLY A 107 8.03 -23.10 -1.01
C GLY A 107 7.45 -24.30 -1.77
N ALA A 108 7.41 -24.24 -3.10
CA ALA A 108 7.02 -25.35 -3.97
C ALA A 108 8.19 -26.28 -4.28
N ASP A 109 9.41 -25.74 -4.37
CA ASP A 109 10.65 -26.48 -4.57
C ASP A 109 11.34 -26.74 -3.21
N GLU A 110 11.83 -27.96 -3.00
CA GLU A 110 12.48 -28.37 -1.75
C GLU A 110 13.91 -27.85 -1.62
N THR A 111 14.65 -27.70 -2.72
CA THR A 111 16.08 -27.38 -2.67
C THR A 111 16.37 -25.89 -2.91
N TYR A 112 15.41 -25.16 -3.46
CA TYR A 112 15.64 -23.81 -3.98
C TYR A 112 16.14 -22.81 -2.92
N VAL A 113 15.62 -22.85 -1.70
CA VAL A 113 16.11 -21.97 -0.61
C VAL A 113 17.57 -22.29 -0.27
N THR A 114 17.93 -23.57 -0.20
CA THR A 114 19.31 -24.02 0.06
C THR A 114 20.24 -23.62 -1.06
N GLU A 115 19.85 -23.80 -2.33
CA GLU A 115 20.66 -23.40 -3.47
C GLU A 115 20.87 -21.88 -3.52
N LEU A 116 19.87 -21.08 -3.13
CA LEU A 116 20.03 -19.62 -3.02
C LEU A 116 20.99 -19.23 -1.89
N GLU A 117 20.93 -19.93 -0.76
CA GLU A 117 21.85 -19.72 0.35
C GLU A 117 23.29 -20.04 -0.07
N GLU A 118 23.51 -21.18 -0.73
CA GLU A 118 24.80 -21.61 -1.27
C GLU A 118 25.34 -20.65 -2.35
N ALA A 119 24.45 -20.12 -3.20
CA ALA A 119 24.79 -19.07 -4.17
C ALA A 119 25.20 -17.75 -3.50
N GLY A 120 24.89 -17.57 -2.21
CA GLY A 120 25.25 -16.40 -1.42
C GLY A 120 24.16 -15.33 -1.35
N LEU A 121 22.88 -15.69 -1.50
CA LEU A 121 21.79 -14.78 -1.19
C LEU A 121 21.83 -14.41 0.30
N THR A 122 21.71 -13.12 0.62
CA THR A 122 21.89 -12.66 2.00
C THR A 122 20.58 -12.33 2.72
N GLU A 123 19.58 -11.88 1.98
CA GLU A 123 18.31 -11.45 2.55
C GLU A 123 17.16 -11.74 1.57
N ALA A 124 16.02 -12.17 2.08
CA ALA A 124 14.80 -12.41 1.33
C ALA A 124 13.64 -11.60 1.92
N HIS A 125 12.95 -10.86 1.07
CA HIS A 125 11.72 -10.13 1.36
C HIS A 125 10.56 -10.88 0.73
N VAL A 126 9.77 -11.57 1.55
CA VAL A 126 8.62 -12.38 1.08
C VAL A 126 7.33 -11.60 1.27
N ASP A 127 6.56 -11.41 0.20
CA ASP A 127 5.28 -10.71 0.24
C ASP A 127 4.11 -11.71 0.41
N VAL A 128 3.59 -11.82 1.63
CA VAL A 128 2.38 -12.58 1.94
C VAL A 128 1.17 -11.73 1.57
N LYS A 129 0.54 -12.08 0.45
CA LYS A 129 -0.58 -11.31 -0.11
C LYS A 129 -1.85 -11.41 0.74
N ALA A 130 -2.08 -12.58 1.34
CA ALA A 130 -3.14 -12.87 2.31
C ALA A 130 -2.80 -14.19 3.02
N PHE A 131 -3.28 -14.38 4.24
CA PHE A 131 -3.14 -15.66 4.95
C PHE A 131 -4.27 -16.62 4.60
N SER A 132 -5.50 -16.09 4.50
CA SER A 132 -6.66 -16.90 4.16
C SER A 132 -6.58 -17.37 2.71
N GLU A 133 -6.72 -18.68 2.52
CA GLU A 133 -6.56 -19.32 1.21
C GLU A 133 -7.51 -18.76 0.14
N ASP A 134 -8.77 -18.53 0.49
CA ASP A 134 -9.78 -18.03 -0.46
C ASP A 134 -9.49 -16.57 -0.87
N VAL A 135 -9.05 -15.75 0.09
CA VAL A 135 -8.63 -14.36 -0.18
C VAL A 135 -7.39 -14.35 -1.05
N HIS A 136 -6.40 -15.20 -0.74
CA HIS A 136 -5.17 -15.30 -1.51
C HIS A 136 -5.45 -15.74 -2.96
N LYS A 137 -6.24 -16.80 -3.16
CA LYS A 137 -6.63 -17.29 -4.49
C LYS A 137 -7.40 -16.24 -5.29
N TRP A 138 -8.37 -15.57 -4.67
CA TRP A 138 -9.09 -14.50 -5.35
C TRP A 138 -8.16 -13.35 -5.78
N TYR A 139 -7.26 -12.95 -4.89
CA TYR A 139 -6.40 -11.81 -5.14
C TYR A 139 -5.29 -12.11 -6.15
N THR A 140 -4.67 -13.30 -6.07
CA THR A 140 -3.45 -13.66 -6.81
C THR A 140 -3.66 -14.68 -7.94
N GLY A 141 -4.74 -15.46 -7.87
CA GLY A 141 -4.95 -16.66 -8.70
C GLY A 141 -4.39 -17.95 -8.09
N GLU A 142 -3.56 -17.88 -7.06
CA GLU A 142 -2.77 -19.02 -6.56
C GLU A 142 -3.01 -19.34 -5.08
N SER A 143 -2.56 -20.52 -4.64
CA SER A 143 -2.63 -20.93 -3.23
C SER A 143 -1.65 -20.14 -2.35
N SER A 144 -2.03 -19.83 -1.12
CA SER A 144 -1.16 -19.23 -0.10
C SER A 144 -0.15 -20.24 0.47
N LYS A 145 -0.46 -21.53 0.42
CA LYS A 145 0.29 -22.58 1.12
C LYS A 145 1.77 -22.63 0.73
N PRO A 146 2.16 -22.56 -0.56
CA PRO A 146 3.58 -22.53 -0.92
C PRO A 146 4.30 -21.30 -0.36
N VAL A 147 3.65 -20.13 -0.33
CA VAL A 147 4.23 -18.91 0.24
C VAL A 147 4.52 -19.09 1.74
N LEU A 148 3.58 -19.68 2.49
CA LEU A 148 3.76 -19.94 3.92
C LEU A 148 4.90 -20.96 4.18
N ARG A 149 5.01 -22.01 3.36
CA ARG A 149 6.15 -22.95 3.44
C ARG A 149 7.49 -22.30 3.12
N ALA A 150 7.51 -21.35 2.18
CA ALA A 150 8.73 -20.61 1.86
C ALA A 150 9.25 -19.82 3.07
N ILE A 151 8.35 -19.26 3.88
CA ILE A 151 8.71 -18.55 5.12
C ILE A 151 9.35 -19.51 6.13
N GLU A 152 8.79 -20.71 6.31
CA GLU A 152 9.37 -21.72 7.20
C GLU A 152 10.77 -22.14 6.73
N LYS A 153 10.93 -22.43 5.42
CA LYS A 153 12.22 -22.79 4.81
C LYS A 153 13.26 -21.67 4.93
N LEU A 154 12.89 -20.43 4.64
CA LEU A 154 13.77 -19.27 4.74
C LEU A 154 14.14 -18.95 6.19
N ASN A 155 13.23 -19.13 7.15
CA ASN A 155 13.55 -18.96 8.57
C ASN A 155 14.51 -20.04 9.09
N ALA A 156 14.50 -21.23 8.48
CA ALA A 156 15.41 -22.32 8.81
C ALA A 156 16.79 -22.22 8.13
N SER A 157 16.97 -21.29 7.19
CA SER A 157 18.24 -21.06 6.50
C SER A 157 19.03 -19.91 7.11
N GLY A 158 20.26 -19.70 6.63
CA GLY A 158 21.10 -18.54 6.97
C GLY A 158 20.69 -17.25 6.25
N ILE A 159 19.65 -17.27 5.41
CA ILE A 159 19.17 -16.09 4.68
C ILE A 159 18.33 -15.23 5.62
N LYS A 160 18.69 -13.95 5.77
CA LYS A 160 17.89 -13.02 6.59
C LYS A 160 16.49 -12.86 6.02
N LEU A 161 15.46 -13.09 6.83
CA LEU A 161 14.07 -13.01 6.40
C LEU A 161 13.38 -11.72 6.86
N LEU A 162 12.70 -11.06 5.92
CA LEU A 162 11.71 -10.01 6.17
C LEU A 162 10.40 -10.40 5.49
N VAL A 163 9.32 -10.51 6.25
CA VAL A 163 7.98 -10.72 5.67
C VAL A 163 7.29 -9.39 5.48
N GLN A 164 6.55 -9.24 4.38
CA GLN A 164 5.81 -8.05 4.05
C GLN A 164 4.37 -8.39 3.65
N THR A 165 3.45 -7.47 3.89
CA THR A 165 2.06 -7.56 3.42
C THR A 165 1.56 -6.18 3.05
N VAL A 166 0.67 -6.10 2.06
CA VAL A 166 -0.04 -4.86 1.73
C VAL A 166 -1.38 -4.84 2.46
N TYR A 167 -1.60 -3.86 3.33
CA TYR A 167 -2.88 -3.63 3.98
C TYR A 167 -3.89 -3.05 2.99
N MET A 168 -5.00 -3.76 2.81
CA MET A 168 -6.06 -3.47 1.84
C MET A 168 -7.41 -3.43 2.59
N PRO A 169 -8.00 -2.25 2.83
CA PRO A 169 -9.25 -2.13 3.59
C PRO A 169 -10.35 -3.07 3.07
N GLY A 170 -10.86 -3.92 3.97
CA GLY A 170 -11.93 -4.88 3.69
C GLY A 170 -11.53 -6.09 2.83
N ILE A 171 -10.23 -6.33 2.64
CA ILE A 171 -9.70 -7.49 1.90
C ILE A 171 -8.55 -8.12 2.70
N VAL A 172 -7.49 -7.35 2.93
CA VAL A 172 -6.31 -7.73 3.74
C VAL A 172 -6.20 -6.70 4.84
N ASP A 173 -7.15 -6.79 5.78
CA ASP A 173 -7.32 -5.84 6.87
C ASP A 173 -6.79 -6.39 8.20
N ASP A 174 -7.18 -5.78 9.31
CA ASP A 174 -6.76 -6.15 10.67
C ASP A 174 -6.88 -7.65 10.95
N ALA A 175 -7.91 -8.34 10.43
CA ALA A 175 -8.08 -9.78 10.63
C ALA A 175 -7.00 -10.61 9.92
N GLU A 176 -6.68 -10.28 8.67
CA GLU A 176 -5.62 -10.96 7.92
C GLU A 176 -4.26 -10.65 8.51
N ILE A 177 -4.00 -9.40 8.88
CA ILE A 177 -2.75 -8.99 9.56
C ILE A 177 -2.56 -9.79 10.84
N GLU A 178 -3.62 -9.98 11.65
CA GLU A 178 -3.53 -10.78 12.87
C GLU A 178 -3.17 -12.23 12.58
N LYS A 179 -3.81 -12.86 11.57
CA LYS A 179 -3.52 -14.24 11.17
C LYS A 179 -2.07 -14.41 10.71
N ILE A 180 -1.58 -13.49 9.87
CA ILE A 180 -0.19 -13.48 9.42
C ILE A 180 0.74 -13.33 10.62
N ALA A 181 0.49 -12.36 11.50
CA ALA A 181 1.33 -12.12 12.67
C ALA A 181 1.39 -13.33 13.62
N LYS A 182 0.25 -14.01 13.86
CA LYS A 182 0.19 -15.25 14.64
C LYS A 182 1.01 -16.37 14.00
N PHE A 183 0.85 -16.58 12.69
CA PHE A 183 1.62 -17.57 11.96
C PHE A 183 3.12 -17.31 12.05
N LEU A 184 3.56 -16.09 11.74
CA LEU A 184 4.97 -15.72 11.83
C LEU A 184 5.51 -15.90 13.25
N ALA A 185 4.76 -15.48 14.28
CA ALA A 185 5.15 -15.68 15.67
C ALA A 185 5.22 -17.16 16.09
N SER A 186 4.47 -18.04 15.42
CA SER A 186 4.55 -19.50 15.63
C SER A 186 5.78 -20.13 14.96
N VAL A 187 6.29 -19.52 13.89
CA VAL A 187 7.55 -19.91 13.22
C VAL A 187 8.74 -19.36 14.01
N ASN A 188 8.79 -18.03 14.19
CA ASN A 188 9.81 -17.33 14.94
C ASN A 188 9.37 -15.88 15.22
N LYS A 189 9.33 -15.49 16.50
CA LYS A 189 8.90 -14.14 16.92
C LYS A 189 9.84 -13.01 16.48
N ASP A 190 11.09 -13.34 16.15
CA ASP A 190 12.08 -12.35 15.72
C ASP A 190 11.97 -12.01 14.23
N ILE A 191 11.13 -12.71 13.46
CA ILE A 191 10.88 -12.38 12.05
C ILE A 191 10.42 -10.93 11.93
N GLY A 192 11.13 -10.15 11.10
CA GLY A 192 10.70 -8.81 10.75
C GLY A 192 9.39 -8.85 9.96
N TYR A 193 8.43 -8.00 10.31
CA TYR A 193 7.16 -7.93 9.59
C TYR A 193 6.80 -6.50 9.20
N ARG A 194 6.71 -6.24 7.89
CA ARG A 194 6.41 -4.91 7.34
C ARG A 194 5.02 -4.86 6.72
N ILE A 195 4.20 -3.94 7.21
CA ILE A 195 2.86 -3.68 6.69
C ILE A 195 2.91 -2.42 5.81
N ASN A 196 2.58 -2.56 4.54
CA ASN A 196 2.60 -1.48 3.54
C ASN A 196 1.17 -1.03 3.21
N PRO A 197 0.87 0.27 3.07
CA PRO A 197 -0.47 0.72 2.68
C PRO A 197 -0.73 0.49 1.19
N PHE A 198 -1.94 0.04 0.85
CA PHE A 198 -2.36 -0.11 -0.55
C PHE A 198 -2.38 1.21 -1.31
N ALA A 199 -1.86 1.20 -2.53
CA ALA A 199 -1.82 2.35 -3.43
C ALA A 199 -2.69 2.09 -4.68
N PRO A 200 -3.97 2.52 -4.69
CA PRO A 200 -4.89 2.18 -5.77
C PRO A 200 -4.62 2.91 -7.08
N ILE A 201 -3.89 4.02 -7.07
CA ILE A 201 -3.71 4.91 -8.25
C ILE A 201 -3.10 4.17 -9.44
N PHE A 202 -2.21 3.21 -9.17
CA PHE A 202 -1.46 2.47 -10.19
C PHE A 202 -1.82 1.00 -10.28
N ALA A 203 -2.80 0.54 -9.49
CA ALA A 203 -3.22 -0.85 -9.51
C ALA A 203 -3.87 -1.23 -10.85
N TYR A 204 -3.67 -2.47 -11.32
CA TYR A 204 -4.40 -3.01 -12.49
C TYR A 204 -5.91 -2.99 -12.26
N GLU A 205 -6.34 -3.45 -11.08
CA GLU A 205 -7.70 -3.34 -10.60
C GLU A 205 -7.71 -2.52 -9.31
N ARG A 206 -8.51 -1.46 -9.28
CA ARG A 206 -8.81 -0.74 -8.04
C ARG A 206 -9.77 -1.57 -7.21
N VAL A 207 -9.25 -2.51 -6.43
CA VAL A 207 -10.10 -3.43 -5.66
C VAL A 207 -10.59 -2.84 -4.34
N THR A 208 -9.92 -1.80 -3.81
CA THR A 208 -10.33 -1.06 -2.61
C THR A 208 -9.66 0.32 -2.58
N ARG A 209 -9.99 1.14 -1.57
CA ARG A 209 -9.37 2.47 -1.35
C ARG A 209 -8.01 2.36 -0.67
N ARG A 210 -7.26 3.46 -0.64
CA ARG A 210 -6.07 3.58 0.21
C ARG A 210 -6.49 3.51 1.70
N PRO A 211 -5.74 2.81 2.57
CA PRO A 211 -6.01 2.83 4.00
C PRO A 211 -5.75 4.20 4.62
N THR A 212 -6.50 4.52 5.68
CA THR A 212 -6.27 5.71 6.51
C THR A 212 -5.05 5.49 7.41
N LEU A 213 -4.55 6.57 8.03
CA LEU A 213 -3.45 6.46 8.98
C LEU A 213 -3.87 5.64 10.22
N GLU A 214 -5.09 5.84 10.70
CA GLU A 214 -5.64 5.12 11.85
C GLU A 214 -5.78 3.62 11.56
N GLU A 215 -6.15 3.25 10.33
CA GLU A 215 -6.16 1.84 9.88
C GLU A 215 -4.76 1.24 9.92
N MET A 216 -3.76 1.95 9.40
CA MET A 216 -2.37 1.49 9.43
C MET A 216 -1.85 1.36 10.87
N GLU A 217 -2.18 2.30 11.75
CA GLU A 217 -1.82 2.23 13.17
C GLU A 217 -2.52 1.07 13.89
N ARG A 218 -3.79 0.77 13.56
CA ARG A 218 -4.48 -0.41 14.09
C ARG A 218 -3.79 -1.69 13.65
N ALA A 219 -3.48 -1.81 12.36
CA ALA A 219 -2.75 -2.96 11.82
C ALA A 219 -1.40 -3.16 12.53
N TYR A 220 -0.64 -2.08 12.75
CA TYR A 220 0.58 -2.10 13.57
C TYR A 220 0.32 -2.62 14.98
N ARG A 221 -0.65 -2.05 15.70
CA ARG A 221 -0.99 -2.47 17.07
C ARG A 221 -1.40 -3.93 17.14
N VAL A 222 -2.13 -4.43 16.15
CA VAL A 222 -2.55 -5.83 16.05
C VAL A 222 -1.34 -6.75 15.86
N ALA A 223 -0.47 -6.45 14.90
CA ALA A 223 0.73 -7.24 14.63
C ALA A 223 1.71 -7.24 15.81
N SER A 224 1.93 -6.08 16.44
CA SER A 224 2.86 -5.90 17.56
C SER A 224 2.49 -6.66 18.84
N ARG A 225 1.26 -7.18 18.94
CA ARG A 225 0.89 -8.12 20.02
C ARG A 225 1.61 -9.46 19.92
N TYR A 226 2.02 -9.85 18.71
CA TYR A 226 2.62 -11.15 18.42
C TYR A 226 4.08 -11.04 17.98
N LEU A 227 4.43 -9.96 17.28
CA LEU A 227 5.75 -9.74 16.70
C LEU A 227 6.34 -8.40 17.17
N PRO A 228 7.37 -8.38 18.02
CA PRO A 228 8.00 -7.14 18.47
C PRO A 228 8.67 -6.34 17.33
N ASN A 229 9.03 -7.02 16.24
CA ASN A 229 9.71 -6.43 15.08
C ASN A 229 8.75 -6.01 13.95
N ALA A 230 7.45 -5.87 14.26
CA ALA A 230 6.47 -5.35 13.32
C ALA A 230 6.73 -3.86 13.03
N ILE A 231 6.60 -3.45 11.78
CA ILE A 231 6.70 -2.05 11.34
C ILE A 231 5.61 -1.75 10.32
N ILE A 232 5.11 -0.52 10.32
CA ILE A 232 4.35 0.02 9.20
C ILE A 232 5.27 0.87 8.35
N SER A 233 5.24 0.65 7.04
CA SER A 233 5.90 1.56 6.12
C SER A 233 4.91 2.64 5.69
N ARG A 234 5.46 3.78 5.28
CA ARG A 234 4.75 4.64 4.35
C ARG A 234 5.06 4.07 2.97
N SER A 235 4.04 3.58 2.26
CA SER A 235 4.14 2.97 0.91
C SER A 235 5.23 3.65 0.09
N CYS A 236 6.04 2.87 -0.65
CA CYS A 236 7.07 3.36 -1.57
C CYS A 236 6.74 4.77 -2.10
N TYR A 237 7.36 5.78 -1.48
CA TYR A 237 7.12 7.21 -1.76
C TYR A 237 7.54 7.65 -3.17
N ARG A 238 7.91 6.69 -4.03
CA ARG A 238 8.13 6.87 -5.47
C ARG A 238 6.94 7.56 -6.17
N GLU A 239 5.76 7.52 -5.56
CA GLU A 239 4.47 7.78 -6.23
C GLU A 239 3.61 8.88 -5.60
N TYR A 240 4.07 9.49 -4.51
CA TYR A 240 3.44 10.71 -3.98
C TYR A 240 4.52 11.77 -3.82
N PRO A 241 4.45 12.89 -4.56
CA PRO A 241 5.33 14.02 -4.29
C PRO A 241 4.93 14.57 -2.92
N THR A 242 5.59 14.10 -1.87
CA THR A 242 5.59 14.85 -0.61
C THR A 242 6.41 16.09 -0.91
N PRO A 243 5.84 17.30 -0.88
CA PRO A 243 6.63 18.50 -1.12
C PRO A 243 7.69 18.62 -0.02
N PRO A 244 8.98 18.90 -0.35
CA PRO A 244 9.53 19.06 -1.69
C PRO A 244 9.83 17.73 -2.40
N PRO A 245 9.76 17.66 -3.75
CA PRO A 245 10.05 16.45 -4.53
C PRO A 245 11.39 15.84 -4.14
N GLN A 246 11.38 14.63 -3.60
CA GLN A 246 12.60 13.98 -3.12
C GLN A 246 13.35 13.33 -4.28
N LYS A 247 14.56 13.82 -4.57
CA LYS A 247 15.55 13.16 -5.44
C LYS A 247 16.00 11.87 -4.78
N THR A 248 15.37 10.76 -5.12
CA THR A 248 15.56 9.49 -4.39
C THR A 248 16.01 8.37 -5.29
N TRP A 249 15.61 8.35 -6.57
CA TRP A 249 15.83 7.22 -7.45
C TRP A 249 16.00 7.65 -8.91
N ILE A 250 16.87 6.93 -9.63
CA ILE A 250 17.12 7.08 -11.05
C ILE A 250 16.85 5.76 -11.75
N THR A 251 16.18 5.80 -12.90
CA THR A 251 15.96 4.64 -13.75
C THR A 251 17.04 4.58 -14.82
N VAL A 252 17.64 3.42 -15.02
CA VAL A 252 18.62 3.17 -16.10
C VAL A 252 18.11 2.00 -16.93
N TYR A 253 17.79 2.23 -18.19
CA TYR A 253 17.27 1.19 -19.08
C TYR A 253 18.40 0.26 -19.58
N PRO A 254 18.07 -0.91 -20.18
CA PRO A 254 19.08 -1.87 -20.64
C PRO A 254 20.04 -1.35 -21.74
N ASP A 255 19.67 -0.26 -22.42
CA ASP A 255 20.51 0.47 -23.38
C ASP A 255 21.39 1.55 -22.71
N LEU A 256 21.41 1.57 -21.37
CA LEU A 256 22.12 2.52 -20.50
C LEU A 256 21.58 3.95 -20.53
N THR A 257 20.44 4.19 -21.17
CA THR A 257 19.77 5.49 -21.09
C THR A 257 19.25 5.74 -19.67
N VAL A 258 19.42 6.98 -19.20
CA VAL A 258 19.12 7.36 -17.82
C VAL A 258 17.91 8.29 -17.79
N LYS A 259 16.94 8.01 -16.91
CA LYS A 259 15.74 8.82 -16.75
C LYS A 259 15.37 8.99 -15.28
N ARG A 260 15.11 10.24 -14.86
CA ARG A 260 14.38 10.52 -13.62
C ARG A 260 12.89 10.50 -13.93
N ARG A 261 12.19 9.50 -13.42
CA ARG A 261 10.77 9.31 -13.70
C ARG A 261 9.90 10.13 -12.76
N GLY A 262 9.12 11.04 -13.32
CA GLY A 262 7.95 11.61 -12.68
C GLY A 262 6.73 10.68 -12.79
N MET A 263 5.60 11.12 -12.23
CA MET A 263 4.33 10.38 -12.29
C MET A 263 3.85 10.14 -13.73
N GLU A 264 4.02 11.13 -14.60
CA GLU A 264 3.63 11.05 -16.01
C GLU A 264 4.50 10.07 -16.78
N ASP A 265 5.82 10.07 -16.54
CA ASP A 265 6.72 9.08 -17.13
C ASP A 265 6.33 7.65 -16.75
N GLN A 266 5.83 7.42 -15.53
CA GLN A 266 5.40 6.09 -15.12
C GLN A 266 4.15 5.64 -15.89
N ARG A 267 3.25 6.58 -16.20
CA ARG A 267 2.06 6.32 -17.00
C ARG A 267 2.48 5.99 -18.44
N GLU A 268 3.25 6.87 -19.07
CA GLU A 268 3.69 6.63 -20.45
C GLU A 268 4.55 5.37 -20.59
N ASP A 269 5.47 5.11 -19.65
CA ASP A 269 6.24 3.87 -19.63
C ASP A 269 5.27 2.67 -19.57
N ARG A 270 4.33 2.66 -18.62
CA ARG A 270 3.35 1.56 -18.51
C ARG A 270 2.53 1.41 -19.79
N LEU A 271 2.11 2.50 -20.43
CA LEU A 271 1.40 2.45 -21.71
C LEU A 271 2.29 1.84 -22.79
N SER A 272 3.52 2.32 -22.94
CA SER A 272 4.48 1.83 -23.93
C SER A 272 4.72 0.32 -23.74
N TRP A 273 5.06 -0.11 -22.53
CA TRP A 273 5.35 -1.51 -22.21
C TRP A 273 4.15 -2.43 -22.46
N LEU A 274 2.97 -2.05 -21.96
CA LEU A 274 1.79 -2.89 -22.14
C LEU A 274 1.27 -2.87 -23.59
N SER A 275 1.62 -1.84 -24.37
CA SER A 275 1.28 -1.75 -25.79
C SER A 275 2.08 -2.73 -26.67
N GLU A 276 3.18 -3.30 -26.15
CA GLU A 276 3.96 -4.33 -26.84
C GLU A 276 3.29 -5.71 -26.79
N VAL A 277 2.45 -5.94 -25.77
CA VAL A 277 1.80 -7.24 -25.52
C VAL A 277 0.28 -7.16 -25.79
N ARG A 278 -0.33 -5.98 -25.70
CA ARG A 278 -1.77 -5.71 -25.92
C ARG A 278 -1.93 -4.42 -26.72
N SER A 279 -3.08 -4.17 -27.37
CA SER A 279 -3.25 -2.89 -28.09
C SER A 279 -3.29 -1.68 -27.13
N ARG A 280 -2.73 -0.53 -27.54
CA ARG A 280 -2.72 0.70 -26.75
C ARG A 280 -4.13 1.09 -26.31
N GLU A 281 -5.12 0.93 -27.18
CA GLU A 281 -6.54 1.19 -26.88
C GLU A 281 -7.06 0.27 -25.77
N SER A 282 -6.64 -1.00 -25.74
CA SER A 282 -7.01 -1.93 -24.69
C SER A 282 -6.41 -1.54 -23.34
N VAL A 283 -5.15 -1.10 -23.32
CA VAL A 283 -4.48 -0.66 -22.09
C VAL A 283 -5.14 0.59 -21.52
N VAL A 284 -5.46 1.57 -22.40
CA VAL A 284 -6.16 2.81 -22.01
C VAL A 284 -7.58 2.52 -21.54
N LYS A 285 -8.30 1.58 -22.17
CA LYS A 285 -9.65 1.18 -21.75
C LYS A 285 -9.65 0.55 -20.36
N ASP A 286 -8.70 -0.32 -20.05
CA ASP A 286 -8.57 -0.94 -18.73
C ASP A 286 -8.30 0.12 -17.64
N TRP A 287 -7.53 1.17 -17.94
CA TRP A 287 -7.29 2.27 -17.00
C TRP A 287 -8.49 3.15 -16.73
N ARG A 288 -9.38 3.29 -17.72
CA ARG A 288 -10.62 4.07 -17.62
C ARG A 288 -11.79 3.26 -17.10
N ARG A 289 -11.59 1.96 -16.83
CA ARG A 289 -12.64 1.07 -16.35
C ARG A 289 -12.92 1.39 -14.87
N GLU A 290 -13.92 2.24 -14.65
CA GLU A 290 -14.46 2.57 -13.33
C GLU A 290 -15.52 1.56 -12.85
N GLU A 291 -15.84 0.52 -13.61
CA GLU A 291 -16.86 -0.45 -13.22
C GLU A 291 -16.30 -1.51 -12.28
N TRP A 292 -16.64 -1.35 -11.01
CA TRP A 292 -16.22 -2.19 -9.89
C TRP A 292 -17.04 -3.48 -9.84
N ASP A 293 -16.41 -4.62 -10.11
CA ASP A 293 -17.04 -5.92 -9.84
C ASP A 293 -16.89 -6.29 -8.35
N PHE A 294 -17.82 -5.81 -7.52
CA PHE A 294 -17.93 -6.16 -6.10
C PHE A 294 -18.70 -7.46 -5.86
N SER A 295 -19.02 -8.27 -6.88
CA SER A 295 -19.84 -9.48 -6.71
C SER A 295 -19.17 -10.48 -5.76
N LEU A 296 -17.86 -10.72 -5.90
CA LEU A 296 -17.15 -11.63 -5.03
C LEU A 296 -16.83 -11.04 -3.65
N ARG A 297 -16.62 -9.71 -3.53
CA ARG A 297 -16.57 -9.04 -2.22
C ARG A 297 -17.87 -9.34 -1.45
N ARG A 298 -19.02 -9.26 -2.13
CA ARG A 298 -20.33 -9.58 -1.57
C ARG A 298 -20.52 -11.07 -1.25
N SER A 299 -19.81 -11.98 -1.93
CA SER A 299 -19.86 -13.42 -1.60
C SER A 299 -18.83 -13.85 -0.53
N LEU A 300 -17.75 -13.09 -0.33
CA LEU A 300 -16.71 -13.33 0.68
C LEU A 300 -17.04 -12.74 2.07
N VAL A 301 -18.16 -12.02 2.22
CA VAL A 301 -18.65 -11.44 3.50
C VAL A 301 -19.03 -12.50 4.55
N GLY A 302 -18.68 -13.77 4.34
CA GLY A 302 -18.82 -14.84 5.33
C GLY A 302 -17.56 -15.12 6.17
N ILE A 303 -16.41 -14.48 5.91
CA ILE A 303 -15.15 -14.75 6.63
C ILE A 303 -14.63 -13.47 7.29
N SER A 304 -14.92 -13.38 8.60
CA SER A 304 -14.58 -12.32 9.55
C SER A 304 -14.76 -10.90 9.05
N GLU A 305 -15.99 -10.39 9.21
CA GLU A 305 -16.11 -9.16 9.97
C GLU A 305 -15.31 -9.38 11.28
N SER A 306 -14.05 -8.93 11.35
CA SER A 306 -13.66 -8.25 12.59
C SER A 306 -14.79 -7.28 12.82
N PRO A 307 -15.41 -7.22 14.01
CA PRO A 307 -16.54 -6.34 14.18
C PRO A 307 -16.06 -4.95 13.78
N THR A 308 -16.47 -4.50 12.58
CA THR A 308 -17.22 -3.28 12.46
C THR A 308 -18.07 -3.33 13.69
N ARG A 309 -17.64 -2.59 14.72
CA ARG A 309 -18.52 -2.23 15.80
C ARG A 309 -19.68 -1.64 15.01
N GLN A 310 -20.73 -2.44 14.83
CA GLN A 310 -21.99 -1.91 14.40
C GLN A 310 -22.16 -0.72 15.35
N PRO A 311 -22.55 0.46 14.85
CA PRO A 311 -23.14 1.43 15.76
C PRO A 311 -24.11 0.59 16.61
N GLU A 312 -23.92 0.66 17.92
CA GLU A 312 -24.76 -0.08 18.86
C GLU A 312 -26.21 0.01 18.39
N PRO A 313 -26.95 -1.11 18.46
CA PRO A 313 -28.19 -1.32 17.71
C PRO A 313 -29.04 -0.07 17.74
N LYS A 314 -29.41 0.43 16.54
CA LYS A 314 -30.30 1.58 16.29
C LYS A 314 -30.83 2.14 17.60
N VAL A 315 -30.13 3.13 18.16
CA VAL A 315 -30.77 4.05 19.10
C VAL A 315 -32.02 4.49 18.36
N GLU A 316 -33.18 4.35 19.00
CA GLU A 316 -34.42 4.91 18.48
C GLU A 316 -34.12 6.31 17.96
N LYS A 317 -34.76 6.72 16.85
CA LYS A 317 -34.63 8.10 16.37
C LYS A 317 -35.13 9.03 17.47
N CYS A 318 -34.24 9.39 18.38
CA CYS A 318 -34.57 10.11 19.60
C CYS A 318 -34.29 11.58 19.32
N PRO A 319 -35.33 12.42 19.30
CA PRO A 319 -35.12 13.85 19.45
C PRO A 319 -34.39 14.11 20.77
N GLY A 320 -33.51 15.10 20.78
CA GLY A 320 -32.71 15.42 21.97
C GLY A 320 -31.46 16.23 21.69
N LEU A 321 -30.71 16.50 22.75
CA LEU A 321 -29.56 17.40 22.72
C LEU A 321 -28.34 16.73 22.05
N VAL A 322 -27.79 17.40 21.03
CA VAL A 322 -26.50 17.07 20.41
C VAL A 322 -25.43 17.99 20.95
N LYS A 323 -24.31 17.39 21.33
CA LYS A 323 -23.15 18.12 21.82
C LYS A 323 -22.22 18.44 20.66
N VAL A 324 -21.96 19.72 20.41
CA VAL A 324 -20.99 20.17 19.40
C VAL A 324 -19.75 20.70 20.09
N LYS A 325 -18.57 20.13 19.79
CA LYS A 325 -17.27 20.59 20.29
C LYS A 325 -16.51 21.38 19.24
N PHE A 326 -15.82 22.42 19.68
CA PHE A 326 -15.08 23.35 18.82
C PHE A 326 -13.57 23.27 19.06
N PRO A 327 -12.75 23.38 18.00
CA PRO A 327 -11.31 23.46 18.14
C PRO A 327 -10.94 24.84 18.69
N HIS A 328 -9.74 24.95 19.26
CA HIS A 328 -9.28 26.21 19.86
C HIS A 328 -9.37 27.41 18.90
N SER A 329 -9.11 27.18 17.61
CA SER A 329 -9.20 28.19 16.56
C SER A 329 -10.59 28.83 16.41
N LEU A 330 -11.67 28.18 16.89
CA LEU A 330 -13.03 28.72 16.84
C LEU A 330 -13.52 29.30 18.17
N HIS A 331 -12.75 29.22 19.27
CA HIS A 331 -13.18 29.72 20.59
C HIS A 331 -13.39 31.24 20.60
N SER A 332 -12.67 31.99 19.77
CA SER A 332 -12.86 33.45 19.66
C SER A 332 -14.21 33.83 19.07
N LEU A 333 -14.78 32.97 18.21
CA LEU A 333 -16.07 33.13 17.54
C LEU A 333 -17.22 32.55 18.37
N THR A 334 -17.03 31.36 18.93
CA THR A 334 -18.06 30.62 19.66
C THR A 334 -18.17 31.02 21.14
N LYS A 335 -17.10 31.61 21.70
CA LYS A 335 -16.95 31.95 23.13
C LYS A 335 -17.08 30.75 24.10
N THR A 336 -17.11 29.53 23.57
CA THR A 336 -17.24 28.29 24.34
C THR A 336 -16.41 27.19 23.68
N ARG A 337 -16.09 26.13 24.45
CA ARG A 337 -15.44 24.92 23.93
C ARG A 337 -16.43 23.94 23.33
N GLU A 338 -17.68 24.04 23.77
CA GLU A 338 -18.77 23.16 23.37
C GLU A 338 -20.12 23.86 23.49
N THR A 339 -21.10 23.41 22.72
CA THR A 339 -22.48 23.89 22.81
C THR A 339 -23.43 22.72 22.60
N GLU A 340 -24.65 22.86 23.10
CA GLU A 340 -25.70 21.87 22.91
C GLU A 340 -26.76 22.42 21.96
N LEU A 341 -27.19 21.59 21.02
CA LEU A 341 -28.24 21.89 20.05
C LEU A 341 -29.39 20.91 20.28
N ASP A 342 -30.59 21.42 20.51
CA ASP A 342 -31.77 20.57 20.57
C ASP A 342 -32.15 20.10 19.17
N LEU A 343 -32.57 18.84 19.02
CA LEU A 343 -33.00 18.25 17.76
C LEU A 343 -34.47 17.83 17.88
N ASP A 344 -35.37 18.61 17.28
CA ASP A 344 -36.81 18.34 17.32
C ASP A 344 -37.27 17.33 16.23
N GLU A 345 -36.45 17.08 15.21
CA GLU A 345 -36.76 16.24 14.03
C GLU A 345 -35.51 15.48 13.53
N ALA A 346 -35.66 14.67 12.46
CA ALA A 346 -34.54 14.02 11.79
C ALA A 346 -33.58 15.06 11.20
N THR A 347 -32.42 15.24 11.83
CA THR A 347 -31.41 16.21 11.41
C THR A 347 -30.19 15.55 10.79
N THR A 348 -29.59 16.22 9.81
CA THR A 348 -28.29 15.84 9.27
C THR A 348 -27.18 16.75 9.80
N VAL A 349 -25.92 16.38 9.57
CA VAL A 349 -24.78 17.26 9.84
C VAL A 349 -24.93 18.61 9.12
N LYS A 350 -25.57 18.65 7.94
CA LYS A 350 -25.91 19.90 7.23
C LYS A 350 -26.78 20.81 8.09
N ASP A 351 -27.76 20.24 8.77
CA ASP A 351 -28.71 20.99 9.60
C ASP A 351 -28.08 21.42 10.92
N VAL A 352 -27.21 20.59 11.51
CA VAL A 352 -26.34 20.99 12.62
C VAL A 352 -25.50 22.21 12.23
N MET A 353 -24.84 22.18 11.07
CA MET A 353 -24.03 23.30 10.60
C MET A 353 -24.86 24.56 10.35
N LYS A 354 -26.09 24.43 9.83
CA LYS A 354 -27.01 25.58 9.69
C LYS A 354 -27.41 26.19 11.03
N ARG A 355 -27.78 25.37 12.02
CA ARG A 355 -28.13 25.85 13.38
C ARG A 355 -26.94 26.55 14.05
N LEU A 356 -25.71 26.06 13.82
CA LEU A 356 -24.50 26.74 14.29
C LEU A 356 -24.28 28.09 13.61
N VAL A 357 -24.57 28.20 12.31
CA VAL A 357 -24.53 29.48 11.59
C VAL A 357 -25.59 30.45 12.12
N GLU A 358 -26.81 29.99 12.39
CA GLU A 358 -27.87 30.80 13.01
C GLU A 358 -27.46 31.32 14.39
N ARG A 359 -26.78 30.48 15.19
CA ARG A 359 -26.34 30.82 16.55
C ARG A 359 -25.12 31.75 16.60
N TYR A 360 -24.13 31.53 15.72
CA TYR A 360 -22.82 32.22 15.78
C TYR A 360 -22.60 33.23 14.64
N GLY A 361 -23.54 33.33 13.71
CA GLY A 361 -23.59 34.33 12.65
C GLY A 361 -22.65 34.07 11.45
N ASP A 362 -22.68 35.00 10.50
CA ASP A 362 -21.98 34.89 9.21
C ASP A 362 -20.47 34.69 9.33
N ARG A 363 -19.83 35.27 10.35
CA ARG A 363 -18.38 35.08 10.57
C ARG A 363 -18.03 33.62 10.86
N PHE A 364 -18.91 32.87 11.52
CA PHE A 364 -18.73 31.44 11.74
C PHE A 364 -18.90 30.67 10.43
N ARG A 365 -19.97 30.97 9.67
CA ARG A 365 -20.22 30.39 8.33
C ARG A 365 -18.99 30.55 7.44
N ASP A 366 -18.52 31.78 7.28
CA ASP A 366 -17.42 32.11 6.38
C ASP A 366 -16.08 31.52 6.86
N THR A 367 -15.97 31.09 8.12
CA THR A 367 -14.77 30.41 8.63
C THR A 367 -14.80 28.92 8.36
N VAL A 368 -15.95 28.25 8.54
CA VAL A 368 -16.05 26.77 8.58
C VAL A 368 -16.70 26.16 7.33
N LEU A 369 -17.47 26.94 6.57
CA LEU A 369 -18.24 26.46 5.41
C LEU A 369 -17.82 27.17 4.11
N ASP A 370 -17.95 26.45 3.01
CA ASP A 370 -17.88 26.94 1.62
C ASP A 370 -19.26 26.78 0.94
N VAL A 371 -19.46 27.49 -0.16
CA VAL A 371 -20.63 27.33 -1.03
C VAL A 371 -20.14 26.78 -2.37
N ASP A 372 -20.56 25.56 -2.71
CA ASP A 372 -20.24 24.93 -3.99
C ASP A 372 -21.55 24.60 -4.72
N ASN A 373 -21.73 25.16 -5.93
CA ASN A 373 -22.96 25.03 -6.73
C ASN A 373 -24.28 25.33 -5.99
N GLY A 374 -24.25 26.25 -5.02
CA GLY A 374 -25.41 26.63 -4.21
C GLY A 374 -25.67 25.73 -3.00
N ASP A 375 -24.87 24.68 -2.80
CA ASP A 375 -24.92 23.80 -1.63
C ASP A 375 -23.81 24.14 -0.63
N LEU A 376 -24.16 24.13 0.67
CA LEU A 376 -23.21 24.31 1.76
C LEU A 376 -22.31 23.07 1.90
N THR A 377 -21.01 23.30 1.91
CA THR A 377 -19.97 22.28 2.13
C THR A 377 -19.04 22.71 3.26
N ILE A 378 -18.31 21.77 3.86
CA ILE A 378 -17.32 22.09 4.90
C ILE A 378 -16.02 22.52 4.22
N LYS A 379 -15.44 23.63 4.68
CA LYS A 379 -14.16 24.13 4.18
C LYS A 379 -13.09 23.07 4.37
N ARG A 380 -12.24 22.87 3.35
CA ARG A 380 -11.11 21.92 3.40
C ARG A 380 -10.19 22.06 4.61
N SER A 381 -10.14 23.26 5.21
CA SER A 381 -9.35 23.55 6.41
C SER A 381 -9.94 22.95 7.69
N PHE A 382 -11.13 22.36 7.63
CA PHE A 382 -11.86 21.79 8.74
C PHE A 382 -12.32 20.36 8.43
N ASN A 383 -12.30 19.50 9.44
CA ASN A 383 -12.91 18.18 9.41
C ASN A 383 -14.03 18.16 10.46
N VAL A 384 -15.07 17.38 10.21
CA VAL A 384 -16.18 17.19 11.14
C VAL A 384 -16.28 15.70 11.45
N TYR A 385 -16.38 15.39 12.74
CA TYR A 385 -16.50 14.02 13.25
C TYR A 385 -17.84 13.85 13.94
N LEU A 386 -18.51 12.73 13.70
CA LEU A 386 -19.68 12.29 14.45
C LEU A 386 -19.28 11.10 15.32
N ASN A 387 -19.40 11.24 16.64
CA ASN A 387 -19.02 10.21 17.63
C ASN A 387 -17.59 9.64 17.40
N GLY A 388 -16.66 10.51 17.00
CA GLY A 388 -15.26 10.17 16.72
C GLY A 388 -14.98 9.62 15.32
N ILE A 389 -15.97 9.53 14.43
CA ILE A 389 -15.82 9.08 13.04
C ILE A 389 -15.90 10.28 12.10
N ASP A 390 -14.92 10.45 11.22
CA ASP A 390 -14.96 11.51 10.18
C ASP A 390 -16.17 11.31 9.27
N ILE A 391 -17.00 12.35 9.10
CA ILE A 391 -18.23 12.26 8.32
C ILE A 391 -17.96 11.96 6.83
N GLU A 392 -16.76 12.25 6.30
CA GLU A 392 -16.37 11.88 4.94
C GLU A 392 -16.27 10.35 4.76
N ASN A 393 -16.08 9.61 5.86
CA ASN A 393 -16.17 8.14 5.88
C ASN A 393 -17.60 7.63 6.10
N LEU A 394 -18.58 8.54 6.23
CA LEU A 394 -20.01 8.26 6.35
C LEU A 394 -20.74 8.77 5.10
N GLN A 395 -21.83 9.55 5.26
CA GLN A 395 -22.57 10.16 4.15
C GLN A 395 -22.21 11.65 3.98
N GLY A 396 -21.01 12.06 4.41
CA GLY A 396 -20.56 13.44 4.41
C GLY A 396 -21.50 14.33 5.21
N ILE A 397 -21.79 15.52 4.68
CA ILE A 397 -22.72 16.47 5.32
C ILE A 397 -24.17 15.95 5.42
N LYS A 398 -24.52 14.88 4.68
CA LYS A 398 -25.86 14.25 4.72
C LYS A 398 -25.99 13.19 5.82
N THR A 399 -24.93 12.92 6.57
CA THR A 399 -24.95 11.97 7.70
C THR A 399 -26.03 12.37 8.71
N GLU A 400 -26.90 11.43 9.09
CA GLU A 400 -27.94 11.64 10.13
C GLU A 400 -27.30 11.81 11.52
N VAL A 401 -27.86 12.69 12.34
CA VAL A 401 -27.44 12.98 13.72
C VAL A 401 -28.65 12.81 14.64
N TYR A 402 -28.44 12.17 15.79
CA TYR A 402 -29.46 11.82 16.77
C TYR A 402 -29.20 12.46 18.14
N GLY A 403 -30.20 12.49 19.02
CA GLY A 403 -30.03 12.98 20.39
C GLY A 403 -28.95 12.21 21.16
N ASN A 404 -28.13 12.93 21.91
CA ASN A 404 -26.90 12.51 22.60
C ASN A 404 -25.66 12.26 21.72
N ASP A 405 -25.74 12.49 20.41
CA ASP A 405 -24.55 12.44 19.56
C ASP A 405 -23.57 13.58 19.89
N GLU A 406 -22.30 13.30 19.66
CA GLU A 406 -21.22 14.26 19.74
C GLU A 406 -20.68 14.60 18.34
N VAL A 407 -20.81 15.87 17.95
CA VAL A 407 -20.23 16.42 16.73
C VAL A 407 -18.97 17.21 17.08
N ILE A 408 -17.82 16.85 16.52
CA ILE A 408 -16.55 17.55 16.76
C ILE A 408 -16.12 18.25 15.48
N ILE A 409 -15.95 19.56 15.54
CA ILE A 409 -15.32 20.33 14.46
C ILE A 409 -13.83 20.45 14.79
N LEU A 410 -12.95 20.08 13.87
CA LEU A 410 -11.51 20.22 14.01
C LEU A 410 -10.94 21.06 12.86
N SER A 411 -9.95 21.90 13.13
CA SER A 411 -9.18 22.57 12.08
C SER A 411 -7.93 21.75 11.77
N TRP A 412 -7.50 21.73 10.50
CA TRP A 412 -6.27 21.06 10.04
C TRP A 412 -5.00 21.49 10.79
N VAL A 413 -5.03 22.66 11.43
CA VAL A 413 -3.90 23.25 12.15
C VAL A 413 -4.06 23.15 13.68
N SER A 414 -5.02 22.37 14.18
CA SER A 414 -5.10 22.12 15.62
C SER A 414 -4.05 21.09 16.04
N GLY A 415 -2.85 21.60 16.34
CA GLY A 415 -1.74 20.84 16.91
C GLY A 415 -2.10 20.21 18.25
N GLY A 416 -1.64 18.96 18.41
CA GLY A 416 -1.77 18.12 19.59
C GLY A 416 -1.40 16.69 19.23
#